data_AF-A0A0U2YT00-F1
#
_entry.id   AF-A0A0U2YT00-F1
#
_cell.length_a   1.000
_cell.length_b   1.000
_cell.length_c   1.000
_cell.angle_alpha   90.00
_cell.angle_beta   90.00
_cell.angle_gamma   90.00
#
_symmetry.space_group_name_H-M   'P 1'
#
loop_
_entity.id
_entity.type
_entity.pdbx_description
1 polymer ?
#
loop_
_entity_poly.entity_id
_entity_poly.type
_entity_poly.pdbx_seq_one_letter_code
_entity_poly.pdbx_strand_id
1 'polypeptide(L)'
;IIDIINEKKYYHVVTIEDPIEYLHNHKCSTINQREVGHDTRDFPSALRATLRQAPKVILIGEMRDFETTEIALEAAETGHLVLSTLHTIDASKTVDRIIGLYPKNEEPVIRTRLAQTFRYIVSQRLIPRADGNGRIAAVEILRSSPRTREYIEMGEVDGKSLLDAMRDGKLDG
;
A
#
# COMPACT_ATOMS: atom_id res chain seq x y z
N ILE A 1 -11.53 1.26 4.13
CA ILE A 1 -10.68 0.52 5.11
C ILE A 1 -10.52 1.32 6.41
N ILE A 2 -10.06 2.57 6.34
CA ILE A 2 -9.89 3.44 7.53
C ILE A 2 -11.15 3.50 8.40
N ASP A 3 -12.32 3.70 7.80
CA ASP A 3 -13.57 3.77 8.56
C ASP A 3 -13.89 2.48 9.33
N ILE A 4 -13.64 1.31 8.72
CA ILE A 4 -13.80 0.00 9.38
C ILE A 4 -12.84 -0.15 10.56
N ILE A 5 -11.59 0.32 10.42
CA ILE A 5 -10.63 0.34 11.52
C ILE A 5 -11.14 1.25 12.65
N ASN A 6 -11.61 2.44 12.29
CA ASN A 6 -12.12 3.42 13.23
C ASN A 6 -13.34 2.92 14.02
N GLU A 7 -14.19 2.11 13.41
CA GLU A 7 -15.35 1.49 14.05
C GLU A 7 -15.01 0.29 14.94
N LYS A 8 -13.95 -0.46 14.60
CA LYS A 8 -13.70 -1.78 15.20
C LYS A 8 -12.45 -1.85 16.07
N LYS A 9 -11.62 -0.81 16.09
CA LYS A 9 -10.33 -0.78 16.78
C LYS A 9 -10.16 0.51 17.57
N TYR A 10 -9.31 0.45 18.59
CA TYR A 10 -8.90 1.58 19.43
C TYR A 10 -7.49 2.01 19.10
N TYR A 11 -7.29 2.47 17.86
CA TYR A 11 -5.98 2.79 17.33
C TYR A 11 -5.79 4.29 17.20
N HIS A 12 -4.53 4.71 17.17
CA HIS A 12 -4.17 5.99 16.62
C HIS A 12 -3.91 5.82 15.12
N VAL A 13 -4.70 6.51 14.31
CA VAL A 13 -4.62 6.52 12.85
C VAL A 13 -4.16 7.89 12.39
N VAL A 14 -3.16 7.92 11.53
CA VAL A 14 -2.70 9.16 10.89
C VAL A 14 -2.83 9.01 9.38
N THR A 15 -3.40 10.01 8.72
CA THR A 15 -3.44 10.08 7.25
C THR A 15 -2.63 11.29 6.78
N ILE A 16 -1.93 11.12 5.66
CA ILE A 16 -1.16 12.16 4.98
C ILE A 16 -1.66 12.16 3.53
N GLU A 17 -2.28 13.24 3.08
CA GLU A 17 -3.09 13.30 1.85
C GLU A 17 -2.80 14.60 1.07
N ASP A 18 -3.10 14.62 -0.23
CA ASP A 18 -2.88 15.78 -1.11
C ASP A 18 -3.95 15.82 -2.23
N PRO A 19 -5.12 16.46 -2.03
CA PRO A 19 -5.67 16.97 -0.75
C PRO A 19 -6.40 15.86 0.04
N ILE A 20 -6.98 16.20 1.20
CA ILE A 20 -7.85 15.27 1.94
C ILE A 20 -9.15 15.01 1.16
N GLU A 21 -9.46 13.74 0.84
CA GLU A 21 -10.65 13.38 0.06
C GLU A 21 -11.88 13.06 0.91
N TYR A 22 -11.67 12.38 2.05
CA TYR A 22 -12.73 11.92 2.94
C TYR A 22 -12.45 12.37 4.37
N LEU A 23 -13.41 13.04 4.99
CA LEU A 23 -13.32 13.42 6.40
C LEU A 23 -13.77 12.26 7.31
N HIS A 24 -12.86 11.83 8.17
CA HIS A 24 -13.09 10.77 9.14
C HIS A 24 -13.21 11.35 10.56
N ASN A 25 -14.43 11.45 11.07
CA ASN A 25 -14.67 11.78 12.47
C ASN A 25 -14.14 10.68 13.40
N HIS A 26 -13.72 11.06 14.61
CA HIS A 26 -13.35 10.09 15.65
C HIS A 26 -14.53 9.15 15.98
N LYS A 27 -14.25 7.84 16.10
CA LYS A 27 -15.18 6.83 16.61
C LYS A 27 -14.49 6.08 17.77
N CYS A 28 -14.10 4.81 17.58
CA CYS A 28 -13.29 4.09 18.56
C CYS A 28 -11.80 4.43 18.45
N SER A 29 -11.35 4.86 17.26
CA SER A 29 -9.97 5.30 17.01
C SER A 29 -9.84 6.83 17.01
N THR A 30 -8.65 7.30 17.35
CA THR A 30 -8.25 8.70 17.12
C THR A 30 -7.72 8.83 15.70
N ILE A 31 -8.21 9.82 14.94
CA ILE A 31 -7.88 10.03 13.54
C ILE A 31 -7.26 11.42 13.37
N ASN A 32 -6.01 11.49 12.93
CA ASN A 32 -5.38 12.77 12.57
C ASN A 32 -5.12 12.77 11.06
N GLN A 33 -5.82 13.63 10.32
CA GLN A 33 -5.61 13.81 8.88
C GLN A 33 -4.73 15.04 8.66
N ARG A 34 -3.78 14.94 7.73
CA ARG A 34 -2.87 16.02 7.36
C ARG A 34 -2.87 16.22 5.86
N GLU A 35 -3.16 17.43 5.43
CA GLU A 35 -3.06 17.82 4.03
C GLU A 35 -1.66 18.39 3.72
N VAL A 36 -1.04 17.88 2.66
CA VAL A 36 0.23 18.39 2.13
C VAL A 36 -0.01 19.79 1.53
N GLY A 37 0.90 20.72 1.79
CA GLY A 37 0.78 22.13 1.40
C GLY A 37 0.00 22.99 2.40
N HIS A 38 -0.79 22.38 3.31
CA HIS A 38 -1.55 23.09 4.34
C HIS A 38 -1.07 22.75 5.76
N ASP A 39 -1.20 21.49 6.18
CA ASP A 39 -0.83 21.04 7.54
C ASP A 39 0.62 20.55 7.63
N THR A 40 1.20 20.18 6.48
CA THR A 40 2.57 19.72 6.37
C THR A 40 3.15 20.09 5.01
N ARG A 41 4.49 20.19 4.92
CA ARG A 41 5.15 20.66 3.70
C ARG A 41 5.18 19.62 2.58
N ASP A 42 5.45 18.36 2.93
CA ASP A 42 5.70 17.26 2.00
C ASP A 42 5.47 15.91 2.70
N PHE A 43 5.27 14.85 1.91
CA PHE A 43 5.05 13.49 2.43
C PHE A 43 6.19 12.98 3.33
N PRO A 44 7.49 13.07 2.96
CA PRO A 44 8.57 12.58 3.81
C PRO A 44 8.63 13.22 5.19
N SER A 45 8.48 14.55 5.27
CA SER A 45 8.49 15.28 6.54
C SER A 45 7.29 14.90 7.41
N ALA A 46 6.11 14.78 6.81
CA ALA A 46 4.89 14.36 7.49
C ALA A 46 5.00 12.94 8.05
N LEU A 47 5.56 12.02 7.27
CA LEU A 47 5.70 10.62 7.63
C LEU A 47 6.73 10.44 8.76
N ARG A 48 7.90 11.09 8.69
CA ARG A 48 8.87 11.11 9.80
C ARG A 48 8.29 11.67 11.08
N ALA A 49 7.50 12.74 10.99
CA ALA A 49 6.83 13.31 12.15
C ALA A 49 5.81 12.32 12.73
N THR A 50 5.06 11.64 11.87
CA THR A 50 4.04 10.65 12.23
C THR A 50 4.62 9.49 13.03
N LEU A 51 5.81 8.98 12.68
CA LEU A 51 6.46 7.89 13.43
C LEU A 51 6.76 8.21 14.90
N ARG A 52 6.82 9.50 15.27
CA ARG A 52 7.00 9.95 16.66
C ARG A 52 5.67 10.16 17.42
N GLN A 53 4.54 9.90 16.78
CA GLN A 53 3.21 10.08 17.39
C GLN A 53 2.60 8.78 17.90
N ALA A 54 3.38 7.69 17.95
CA ALA A 54 2.91 6.35 18.28
C ALA A 54 1.66 5.88 17.49
N PRO A 55 1.61 6.08 16.15
CA PRO A 55 0.50 5.61 15.34
C PRO A 55 0.47 4.08 15.31
N LYS A 56 -0.72 3.51 15.12
CA LYS A 56 -0.85 2.09 14.79
C LYS A 56 -1.15 1.86 13.31
N VAL A 57 -1.77 2.85 12.66
CA VAL A 57 -2.12 2.83 11.25
C VAL A 57 -1.69 4.14 10.61
N ILE A 58 -1.04 4.05 9.45
CA ILE A 58 -0.60 5.20 8.67
C ILE A 58 -1.15 5.06 7.26
N LEU A 59 -1.90 6.06 6.79
CA LEU A 59 -2.28 6.19 5.38
C LEU A 59 -1.38 7.24 4.73
N ILE A 60 -0.70 6.86 3.67
CA ILE A 60 0.07 7.75 2.81
C ILE A 60 -0.68 7.82 1.50
N GLY A 61 -1.17 9.00 1.11
CA GLY A 61 -2.00 9.19 -0.09
C GLY A 61 -1.42 8.47 -1.31
N GLU A 62 -0.11 8.60 -1.52
CA GLU A 62 0.62 7.90 -2.58
C GLU A 62 2.13 7.78 -2.30
N MET A 63 2.78 6.78 -2.88
CA MET A 63 4.23 6.63 -2.86
C MET A 63 4.82 6.96 -4.24
N ARG A 64 5.19 8.23 -4.44
CA ARG A 64 5.70 8.72 -5.73
C ARG A 64 7.21 8.61 -5.89
N ASP A 65 7.95 8.77 -4.81
CA ASP A 65 9.39 8.91 -4.79
C ASP A 65 10.06 7.90 -3.85
N PHE A 66 11.39 7.80 -4.01
CA PHE A 66 12.25 6.94 -3.21
C PHE A 66 12.13 7.24 -1.71
N GLU A 67 12.19 8.52 -1.31
CA GLU A 67 12.23 8.89 0.11
C GLU A 67 10.94 8.49 0.84
N THR A 68 9.78 8.75 0.23
CA THR A 68 8.47 8.39 0.78
C THR A 68 8.31 6.87 0.89
N THR A 69 8.72 6.14 -0.15
CA THR A 69 8.64 4.67 -0.18
C THR A 69 9.54 4.03 0.87
N GLU A 70 10.75 4.57 1.04
CA GLU A 70 11.72 4.07 2.01
C GLU A 70 11.20 4.20 3.44
N ILE A 71 10.73 5.38 3.83
CA ILE A 71 10.19 5.61 5.17
C ILE A 71 8.91 4.77 5.39
N ALA A 72 8.08 4.58 4.35
CA ALA A 72 6.90 3.74 4.42
C ALA A 72 7.24 2.26 4.69
N LEU A 73 8.30 1.75 4.06
CA LEU A 73 8.80 0.40 4.30
C LEU A 73 9.38 0.25 5.71
N GLU A 74 10.22 1.19 6.16
CA GLU A 74 10.72 1.21 7.55
C GLU A 74 9.56 1.19 8.58
N ALA A 75 8.50 1.97 8.31
CA ALA A 75 7.31 1.97 9.15
C ALA A 75 6.62 0.61 9.18
N ALA A 76 6.47 -0.05 8.02
CA ALA A 76 5.89 -1.39 7.93
C ALA A 76 6.75 -2.45 8.63
N GLU A 77 8.08 -2.39 8.50
CA GLU A 77 9.05 -3.28 9.15
C GLU A 77 8.99 -3.18 10.67
N THR A 78 8.74 -1.98 11.20
CA THR A 78 8.58 -1.73 12.63
C THR A 78 7.19 -2.06 13.17
N GLY A 79 6.30 -2.66 12.36
CA GLY A 79 5.03 -3.22 12.80
C GLY A 79 3.83 -2.26 12.76
N HIS A 80 3.95 -1.15 12.05
CA HIS A 80 2.84 -0.27 11.71
C HIS A 80 2.03 -0.87 10.56
N LEU A 81 0.70 -0.68 10.57
CA LEU A 81 -0.10 -0.94 9.38
C LEU A 81 0.00 0.26 8.44
N VAL A 82 0.73 0.11 7.35
CA VAL A 82 0.88 1.15 6.33
C VAL A 82 -0.07 0.87 5.18
N LEU A 83 -0.85 1.89 4.79
CA LEU A 83 -1.71 1.89 3.62
C LEU A 83 -1.19 2.97 2.67
N SER A 84 -1.08 2.64 1.38
CA SER A 84 -0.76 3.64 0.37
C SER A 84 -1.28 3.24 -1.00
N THR A 85 -1.15 4.14 -1.97
CA THR A 85 -1.59 3.95 -3.35
C THR A 85 -0.43 4.16 -4.33
N LEU A 86 -0.54 3.49 -5.48
CA LEU A 86 0.31 3.72 -6.65
C LEU A 86 -0.57 3.68 -7.90
N HIS A 87 -0.21 4.45 -8.91
CA HIS A 87 -0.93 4.51 -10.18
C HIS A 87 -0.44 3.42 -11.14
N THR A 88 -0.62 2.17 -10.73
CA THR A 88 -0.26 0.99 -11.54
C THR A 88 -1.50 0.17 -11.83
N ILE A 89 -1.39 -0.73 -12.81
CA ILE A 89 -2.56 -1.38 -13.40
C ILE A 89 -2.87 -2.77 -12.83
N ASP A 90 -1.88 -3.42 -12.22
CA ASP A 90 -1.93 -4.78 -11.68
C ASP A 90 -0.83 -4.93 -10.60
N ALA A 91 -0.84 -6.05 -9.90
CA ALA A 91 0.04 -6.30 -8.77
C ALA A 91 1.52 -6.41 -9.20
N SER A 92 1.81 -7.07 -10.33
CA SER A 92 3.16 -7.16 -10.89
C SER A 92 3.75 -5.78 -11.19
N LYS A 93 2.98 -4.92 -11.85
CA LYS A 93 3.40 -3.54 -12.14
C LYS A 93 3.53 -2.69 -10.89
N THR A 94 2.78 -2.99 -9.82
CA THR A 94 2.98 -2.35 -8.50
C THR A 94 4.36 -2.69 -7.95
N VAL A 95 4.73 -3.97 -7.96
CA VAL A 95 6.03 -4.45 -7.47
C VAL A 95 7.17 -3.86 -8.31
N ASP A 96 7.08 -3.95 -9.64
CA ASP A 96 8.06 -3.35 -10.57
C ASP A 96 8.25 -1.86 -10.31
N ARG A 97 7.14 -1.13 -10.07
CA ARG A 97 7.18 0.31 -9.83
C ARG A 97 7.90 0.65 -8.53
N ILE A 98 7.64 -0.08 -7.45
CA ILE A 98 8.30 0.14 -6.14
C ILE A 98 9.79 -0.14 -6.28
N ILE A 99 10.17 -1.28 -6.86
CA ILE A 99 11.57 -1.66 -7.05
C ILE A 99 12.30 -0.65 -7.95
N GLY A 100 11.65 -0.18 -9.01
CA GLY A 100 12.20 0.79 -9.95
C GLY A 100 12.47 2.19 -9.38
N LEU A 101 12.06 2.49 -8.13
CA LEU A 101 12.44 3.71 -7.41
C LEU A 101 13.86 3.62 -6.84
N TYR A 102 14.43 2.41 -6.73
CA TYR A 102 15.72 2.16 -6.12
C TYR A 102 16.84 2.02 -7.16
N PRO A 103 18.09 2.33 -6.80
CA PRO A 103 19.25 2.02 -7.63
C PRO A 103 19.35 0.52 -7.92
N LYS A 104 19.82 0.15 -9.12
CA LYS A 104 19.89 -1.26 -9.56
C LYS A 104 20.69 -2.17 -8.63
N ASN A 105 21.72 -1.63 -7.97
CA ASN A 105 22.53 -2.38 -7.01
C ASN A 105 21.81 -2.69 -5.69
N GLU A 106 20.70 -2.01 -5.40
CA GLU A 106 19.87 -2.20 -4.20
C GLU A 106 18.63 -3.05 -4.48
N GLU A 107 18.36 -3.38 -5.76
CA GLU A 107 17.21 -4.18 -6.18
C GLU A 107 17.02 -5.48 -5.36
N PRO A 108 18.06 -6.30 -5.10
CA PRO A 108 17.89 -7.50 -4.28
C PRO A 108 17.43 -7.18 -2.86
N VAL A 109 17.93 -6.09 -2.26
CA VAL A 109 17.59 -5.69 -0.89
C VAL A 109 16.14 -5.23 -0.82
N ILE A 110 15.71 -4.36 -1.73
CA ILE A 110 14.33 -3.86 -1.75
C ILE A 110 13.32 -4.98 -2.05
N ARG A 111 13.67 -5.94 -2.91
CA ARG A 111 12.84 -7.13 -3.17
C ARG A 111 12.60 -7.94 -1.91
N THR A 112 13.66 -8.26 -1.16
CA THR A 112 13.53 -8.98 0.12
C THR A 112 12.72 -8.20 1.14
N ARG A 113 12.97 -6.89 1.31
CA ARG A 113 12.20 -6.04 2.25
C ARG A 113 10.73 -5.96 1.88
N LEU A 114 10.41 -5.73 0.62
CA LEU A 114 9.03 -5.68 0.13
C LEU A 114 8.34 -7.03 0.34
N ALA A 115 8.99 -8.14 -0.03
CA ALA A 115 8.44 -9.49 0.16
C ALA A 115 8.11 -9.79 1.63
N GLN A 116 8.94 -9.34 2.57
CA GLN A 116 8.73 -9.59 4.00
C GLN A 116 7.60 -8.74 4.60
N THR A 117 7.38 -7.53 4.07
CA THR A 117 6.50 -6.52 4.68
C THR A 117 5.11 -6.45 4.05
N PHE A 118 4.99 -6.67 2.74
CA PHE A 118 3.71 -6.53 2.05
C PHE A 118 2.66 -7.52 2.58
N ARG A 119 1.41 -7.07 2.61
CA ARG A 119 0.27 -7.90 3.05
C ARG A 119 -0.70 -8.15 1.91
N TYR A 120 -1.09 -7.09 1.23
CA TYR A 120 -1.97 -7.13 0.08
C TYR A 120 -1.54 -6.07 -0.92
N ILE A 121 -1.68 -6.38 -2.21
CA ILE A 121 -1.72 -5.41 -3.28
C ILE A 121 -3.09 -5.55 -3.95
N VAL A 122 -3.83 -4.44 -4.03
CA VAL A 122 -5.19 -4.40 -4.54
C VAL A 122 -5.22 -3.44 -5.72
N SER A 123 -5.34 -3.98 -6.93
CA SER A 123 -5.36 -3.21 -8.16
C SER A 123 -6.79 -3.10 -8.68
N GLN A 124 -7.28 -1.86 -8.82
CA GLN A 124 -8.68 -1.58 -9.16
C GLN A 124 -8.80 -0.89 -10.52
N ARG A 125 -9.77 -1.32 -11.32
CA ARG A 125 -10.22 -0.60 -12.53
C ARG A 125 -11.73 -0.42 -12.50
N LEU A 126 -12.21 0.77 -12.82
CA LEU A 126 -13.64 1.02 -12.97
C LEU A 126 -14.04 0.80 -14.43
N ILE A 127 -14.89 -0.19 -14.68
CA ILE A 127 -15.41 -0.52 -16.01
C ILE A 127 -16.88 -0.12 -16.13
N PRO A 128 -17.35 0.31 -17.32
CA PRO A 128 -18.77 0.56 -17.56
C PRO A 128 -19.59 -0.71 -17.26
N ARG A 129 -20.74 -0.55 -16.62
CA ARG A 129 -21.67 -1.67 -16.40
C ARG A 129 -22.32 -2.08 -17.72
N ALA A 130 -22.66 -3.36 -17.85
CA ALA A 130 -23.31 -3.90 -19.04
C ALA A 130 -24.70 -3.27 -19.30
N ASP A 131 -25.37 -2.78 -18.26
CA ASP A 131 -26.65 -2.06 -18.33
C ASP A 131 -26.50 -0.58 -18.73
N GLY A 132 -25.27 -0.09 -18.91
CA GLY A 132 -24.96 1.31 -19.22
C GLY A 132 -25.09 2.28 -18.04
N ASN A 133 -25.55 1.82 -16.86
CA ASN A 133 -25.87 2.69 -15.72
C ASN A 133 -24.73 2.74 -14.71
N GLY A 134 -23.72 3.53 -15.04
CA GLY A 134 -22.57 3.79 -14.17
C GLY A 134 -21.43 2.80 -14.35
N ARG A 135 -20.67 2.57 -13.27
CA ARG A 135 -19.43 1.77 -13.30
C ARG A 135 -19.44 0.68 -12.23
N ILE A 136 -18.65 -0.35 -12.45
CA ILE A 136 -18.34 -1.39 -11.47
C ILE A 136 -16.82 -1.55 -11.35
N ALA A 137 -16.33 -1.83 -10.14
CA ALA A 137 -14.91 -2.10 -9.92
C ALA A 137 -14.59 -3.55 -10.31
N ALA A 138 -13.66 -3.71 -11.25
CA ALA A 138 -12.89 -4.94 -11.43
C ALA A 138 -11.65 -4.85 -10.54
N VAL A 139 -11.45 -5.86 -9.70
CA VAL A 139 -10.43 -5.84 -8.64
C VAL A 139 -9.55 -7.08 -8.77
N GLU A 140 -8.25 -6.86 -8.86
CA GLU A 140 -7.22 -7.88 -8.69
C GLU A 140 -6.65 -7.77 -7.28
N ILE A 141 -6.48 -8.91 -6.60
CA ILE A 141 -6.01 -8.96 -5.21
C ILE A 141 -4.87 -9.97 -5.12
N LEU A 142 -3.65 -9.46 -4.91
CA LEU A 142 -2.51 -10.27 -4.53
C LEU A 142 -2.39 -10.28 -3.01
N ARG A 143 -2.44 -11.46 -2.40
CA ARG A 143 -2.21 -11.67 -0.97
C ARG A 143 -0.80 -12.18 -0.73
N SER A 144 -0.19 -11.73 0.36
CA SER A 144 1.08 -12.23 0.84
C SER A 144 0.97 -13.69 1.30
N SER A 145 1.64 -14.57 0.57
CA SER A 145 1.76 -16.03 0.78
C SER A 145 3.24 -16.43 0.61
N PRO A 146 3.69 -17.61 1.07
CA PRO A 146 5.06 -18.06 0.83
C PRO A 146 5.47 -18.00 -0.64
N ARG A 147 4.58 -18.43 -1.56
CA ARG A 147 4.82 -18.43 -3.01
C ARG A 147 4.96 -17.02 -3.59
N THR A 148 4.03 -16.12 -3.25
CA THR A 148 4.07 -14.74 -3.78
C THR A 148 5.25 -13.94 -3.24
N ARG A 149 5.67 -14.22 -2.00
CA ARG A 149 6.90 -13.66 -1.42
C ARG A 149 8.15 -14.13 -2.14
N GLU A 150 8.24 -15.44 -2.40
CA GLU A 150 9.34 -16.02 -3.18
C GLU A 150 9.42 -15.37 -4.58
N TYR A 151 8.29 -15.17 -5.24
CA TYR A 151 8.26 -14.57 -6.58
C TYR A 151 8.65 -13.09 -6.58
N ILE A 152 8.30 -12.33 -5.54
CA ILE A 152 8.77 -10.93 -5.40
C ILE A 152 10.28 -10.90 -5.11
N GLU A 153 10.75 -11.78 -4.23
CA GLU A 153 12.16 -11.86 -3.82
C GLU A 153 13.07 -12.26 -4.97
N MET A 154 12.71 -13.30 -5.73
CA MET A 154 13.50 -13.83 -6.84
C MET A 154 13.26 -13.08 -8.17
N GLY A 155 12.15 -12.38 -8.28
CA GLY A 155 11.65 -11.83 -9.54
C GLY A 155 10.82 -12.83 -10.35
N GLU A 156 9.88 -12.30 -11.14
CA GLU A 156 9.01 -13.11 -11.99
C GLU A 156 9.77 -13.68 -13.19
N VAL A 157 9.54 -14.96 -13.48
CA VAL A 157 10.05 -15.66 -14.66
C VAL A 157 8.93 -16.47 -15.31
N ASP A 158 9.14 -16.95 -16.54
CA ASP A 158 8.14 -17.74 -17.26
C ASP A 158 7.64 -18.93 -16.42
N GLY A 159 6.33 -19.00 -16.20
CA GLY A 159 5.67 -20.03 -15.38
C GLY A 159 5.78 -19.83 -13.86
N LYS A 160 6.37 -18.72 -13.40
CA LYS A 160 6.43 -18.31 -11.99
C LYS A 160 6.15 -16.80 -11.88
N SER A 161 5.01 -16.38 -12.41
CA SER A 161 4.53 -15.01 -12.29
C SER A 161 3.61 -14.82 -11.09
N LEU A 162 3.43 -13.58 -10.64
CA LEU A 162 2.44 -13.27 -9.59
C LEU A 162 1.01 -13.54 -10.10
N LEU A 163 0.79 -13.41 -11.41
CA LEU A 163 -0.46 -13.81 -12.05
C LEU A 163 -0.72 -15.31 -11.93
N ASP A 164 0.29 -16.15 -12.17
CA ASP A 164 0.19 -17.59 -12.00
C ASP A 164 -0.12 -17.94 -10.54
N ALA A 165 0.58 -17.32 -9.59
CA ALA A 165 0.32 -17.49 -8.17
C ALA A 165 -1.13 -17.11 -7.78
N MET A 166 -1.68 -16.02 -8.34
CA MET A 166 -3.06 -15.61 -8.07
C MET A 166 -4.10 -16.57 -8.67
N ARG A 167 -3.85 -17.11 -9.88
CA ARG A 167 -4.72 -18.12 -10.50
C ARG A 167 -4.78 -19.39 -9.68
N ASP A 168 -3.64 -19.78 -9.12
CA ASP A 168 -3.49 -20.96 -8.27
C ASP A 168 -3.83 -20.70 -6.80
N GLY A 169 -4.27 -19.49 -6.44
CA GLY A 169 -4.48 -19.06 -5.06
C GLY A 169 -5.46 -19.92 -4.26
N LYS A 170 -6.35 -20.69 -4.92
CA LYS A 170 -7.23 -21.68 -4.27
C LYS A 170 -6.45 -22.85 -3.63
N LEU A 171 -5.22 -23.11 -4.07
CA LEU A 171 -4.36 -24.18 -3.55
C LEU A 171 -3.61 -23.77 -2.29
N ASP A 172 -3.53 -22.46 -1.99
CA ASP A 172 -2.67 -21.90 -0.95
C ASP A 172 -3.41 -21.57 0.38
N GLY A 173 -4.69 -21.97 0.52
CA GLY A 173 -5.52 -21.74 1.73
C GLY A 173 -6.18 -20.37 1.78
#